data_AF-A0A2A5FTS5-F1
#
_entry.id   AF-A0A2A5FTS5-F1
#
_cell.length_a   1.000
_cell.length_b   1.000
_cell.length_c   1.000
_cell.angle_alpha   90.00
_cell.angle_beta   90.00
_cell.angle_gamma   90.00
#
_symmetry.space_group_name_H-M   'P 1'
#
loop_
_entity.id
_entity.type
_entity.pdbx_description
1 polymer ?
#
loop_
_entity_poly.entity_id
_entity_poly.type
_entity_poly.pdbx_seq_one_letter_code
_entity_poly.pdbx_strand_id
1 'polypeptide(L)'
;MVIFHCSVFVSNCYSQLLSHTIYLIGDCGKDTATNQNLLNLQKELLANPNSTAIFLGDNIYPVGLYAGKKSSKKFNISEKKLLTQLSLLDKYKGNVFFVPGNHDWKSGKAGGL
;
A
#
# COMPACT_ATOMS: atom_id res chain seq x y z
N MET A 1 -65.59 4.30 25.36
CA MET A 1 -64.25 4.88 25.07
C MET A 1 -63.40 3.77 24.50
N VAL A 2 -63.20 3.74 23.18
CA VAL A 2 -62.42 2.69 22.52
C VAL A 2 -60.95 3.15 22.50
N ILE A 3 -60.06 2.40 23.13
CA ILE A 3 -58.62 2.69 23.16
C ILE A 3 -57.96 1.86 22.06
N PHE A 4 -57.42 2.53 21.05
CA PHE A 4 -56.54 1.90 20.06
C PHE A 4 -55.11 1.87 20.61
N HIS A 5 -54.55 0.67 20.77
CA HIS A 5 -53.13 0.49 21.05
C HIS A 5 -52.39 0.30 19.73
N CYS A 6 -51.55 1.27 19.37
CA CYS A 6 -50.65 1.16 18.23
C CYS A 6 -49.25 0.86 18.78
N SER A 7 -48.77 -0.36 18.56
CA SER A 7 -47.41 -0.77 18.91
C SER A 7 -46.52 -0.62 17.68
N VAL A 8 -45.62 0.36 17.71
CA VAL A 8 -44.60 0.53 16.67
C VAL A 8 -43.43 -0.41 17.01
N PHE A 9 -43.21 -1.43 16.18
CA PHE A 9 -41.99 -2.25 16.24
C PHE A 9 -40.90 -1.59 15.39
N VAL A 10 -39.83 -1.12 16.04
CA VAL A 10 -38.64 -0.62 15.37
C VAL A 10 -37.59 -1.73 15.36
N SER A 11 -37.28 -2.26 14.18
CA SER A 11 -36.19 -3.21 13.98
C SER A 11 -34.90 -2.43 13.67
N ASN A 12 -34.00 -2.32 14.64
CA ASN A 12 -32.66 -1.79 14.40
C ASN A 12 -31.80 -2.87 13.71
N CYS A 13 -31.67 -2.80 12.40
CA CYS A 13 -30.63 -3.53 11.68
C CYS A 13 -29.31 -2.77 11.81
N TYR A 14 -28.43 -3.24 12.69
CA TYR A 14 -27.05 -2.76 12.72
C TYR A 14 -26.26 -3.43 11.60
N SER A 15 -25.85 -2.65 10.60
CA SER A 15 -24.81 -3.09 9.65
C SER A 15 -23.52 -3.37 10.41
N GLN A 16 -22.81 -4.45 10.06
CA GLN A 16 -21.51 -4.74 10.67
C GLN A 16 -20.52 -3.61 10.33
N LEU A 17 -19.93 -3.01 11.37
CA LEU A 17 -18.92 -1.98 11.20
C LEU A 17 -17.68 -2.60 10.52
N LEU A 18 -17.14 -1.93 9.50
CA LEU A 18 -15.92 -2.37 8.82
C LEU A 18 -14.77 -2.46 9.84
N SER A 19 -14.32 -3.68 10.12
CA SER A 19 -13.33 -3.92 11.18
C SER A 19 -11.90 -3.68 10.73
N HIS A 20 -11.57 -3.90 9.45
CA HIS A 20 -10.22 -3.71 8.91
C HIS A 20 -10.24 -3.83 7.38
N THR A 21 -9.38 -3.07 6.70
CA THR A 21 -9.20 -3.17 5.24
C THR A 21 -7.78 -3.59 4.90
N ILE A 22 -7.62 -4.43 3.88
CA ILE A 22 -6.30 -4.80 3.36
C ILE A 22 -6.16 -4.29 1.94
N TYR A 23 -5.13 -3.49 1.70
CA TYR A 23 -4.73 -2.99 0.38
C TYR A 23 -3.54 -3.80 -0.11
N LEU A 24 -3.64 -4.31 -1.32
CA LEU A 24 -2.59 -5.10 -1.97
C LEU A 24 -2.13 -4.36 -3.22
N ILE A 25 -0.83 -4.14 -3.37
CA ILE A 25 -0.25 -3.47 -4.54
C ILE A 25 1.09 -4.11 -4.93
N GLY A 26 1.39 -4.22 -6.22
CA GLY A 26 2.65 -4.78 -6.72
C GLY A 26 3.21 -3.97 -7.88
N ASP A 27 4.38 -4.36 -8.39
CA ASP A 27 4.98 -3.85 -9.63
C ASP A 27 5.18 -2.32 -9.66
N CYS A 28 5.46 -1.73 -8.50
CA CYS A 28 5.58 -0.28 -8.33
C CYS A 28 6.99 0.27 -8.57
N GLY A 29 7.98 -0.58 -8.87
CA GLY A 29 9.39 -0.19 -8.88
C GLY A 29 9.91 0.57 -10.11
N LYS A 30 9.05 1.03 -11.01
CA LYS A 30 9.48 1.61 -12.29
C LYS A 30 9.78 3.09 -12.15
N ASP A 31 8.89 3.81 -11.50
CA ASP A 31 8.84 5.27 -11.53
C ASP A 31 9.68 5.88 -10.40
N THR A 32 10.31 7.02 -10.69
CA THR A 32 11.01 7.85 -9.70
C THR A 32 10.16 9.02 -9.19
N ALA A 33 8.88 9.02 -9.55
CA ALA A 33 7.90 10.02 -9.18
C ALA A 33 6.56 9.32 -8.92
N THR A 34 5.76 9.88 -8.02
CA THR A 34 4.49 9.28 -7.64
C THR A 34 3.52 9.30 -8.82
N ASN A 35 3.10 8.13 -9.27
CA ASN A 35 2.10 7.99 -10.32
C ASN A 35 0.67 8.02 -9.75
N GLN A 36 -0.33 8.03 -10.63
CA GLN A 36 -1.72 8.12 -10.23
C GLN A 36 -2.19 6.95 -9.35
N ASN A 37 -1.64 5.74 -9.55
CA ASN A 37 -2.01 4.57 -8.77
C ASN A 37 -1.54 4.71 -7.31
N LEU A 38 -0.30 5.16 -7.11
CA LEU A 38 0.25 5.44 -5.78
C LEU A 38 -0.48 6.61 -5.09
N LEU A 39 -0.89 7.64 -5.84
CA LEU A 39 -1.72 8.73 -5.30
C LEU A 39 -3.11 8.26 -4.87
N ASN A 40 -3.73 7.38 -5.65
CA ASN A 40 -5.03 6.80 -5.30
C ASN A 40 -4.91 5.91 -4.06
N LEU A 41 -3.88 5.07 -3.99
CA LEU A 41 -3.58 4.29 -2.79
C LEU A 41 -3.39 5.19 -1.57
N GLN A 42 -2.60 6.25 -1.67
CA GLN A 42 -2.39 7.18 -0.56
C GLN A 42 -3.72 7.75 -0.03
N LYS A 43 -4.63 8.17 -0.93
CA LYS A 43 -5.95 8.68 -0.53
C LYS A 43 -6.75 7.63 0.26
N GLU A 44 -6.76 6.40 -0.23
CA GLU A 44 -7.43 5.28 0.44
C GLU A 44 -6.84 4.97 1.82
N LEU A 45 -5.52 4.95 1.93
CA LEU A 45 -4.82 4.69 3.20
C LEU A 45 -5.08 5.78 4.24
N LEU A 46 -5.11 7.04 3.82
CA LEU A 46 -5.40 8.17 4.72
C LEU A 46 -6.88 8.20 5.15
N ALA A 47 -7.80 7.78 4.28
CA ALA A 47 -9.21 7.66 4.62
C ALA A 47 -9.50 6.47 5.55
N ASN A 48 -8.66 5.42 5.52
CA ASN A 48 -8.86 4.17 6.24
C ASN A 48 -7.68 3.87 7.17
N PRO A 49 -7.52 4.55 8.32
CA PRO A 49 -6.37 4.37 9.20
C PRO A 49 -6.31 2.98 9.87
N ASN A 50 -7.45 2.30 10.04
CA ASN A 50 -7.51 0.91 10.50
C ASN A 50 -7.43 -0.04 9.30
N SER A 51 -6.29 -0.03 8.62
CA SER A 51 -6.03 -0.89 7.47
C SER A 51 -4.59 -1.39 7.45
N THR A 52 -4.29 -2.25 6.50
CA THR A 52 -2.95 -2.74 6.20
C THR A 52 -2.65 -2.56 4.71
N ALA A 53 -1.49 -2.01 4.38
CA ALA A 53 -0.96 -1.97 3.02
C ALA A 53 0.12 -3.06 2.86
N ILE A 54 -0.02 -3.90 1.84
CA ILE A 54 0.97 -4.93 1.50
C ILE A 54 1.47 -4.68 0.07
N PHE A 55 2.77 -4.40 -0.04
CA PHE A 55 3.49 -4.31 -1.30
C PHE A 55 3.99 -5.71 -1.67
N LEU A 56 3.54 -6.24 -2.79
CA LEU A 56 3.65 -7.64 -3.19
C LEU A 56 4.90 -7.97 -4.02
N GLY A 57 5.84 -7.04 -4.14
CA GLY A 57 7.09 -7.26 -4.87
C GLY A 57 7.30 -6.34 -6.05
N ASP A 58 8.46 -6.52 -6.68
CA ASP A 58 8.96 -5.71 -7.78
C ASP A 58 8.93 -4.20 -7.45
N ASN A 59 9.40 -3.93 -6.24
CA ASN A 59 9.46 -2.61 -5.65
C ASN A 59 10.56 -1.75 -6.28
N ILE A 60 11.56 -2.34 -6.96
CA ILE A 60 12.64 -1.61 -7.63
C ILE A 60 13.07 -2.31 -8.93
N TYR A 61 12.69 -1.74 -10.07
CA TYR A 61 13.16 -2.19 -11.39
C TYR A 61 14.48 -1.54 -11.83
N PRO A 62 15.25 -2.19 -12.73
CA PRO A 62 15.05 -3.56 -13.20
C PRO A 62 15.74 -4.61 -12.33
N VAL A 63 16.62 -4.20 -11.41
CA VAL A 63 17.52 -5.10 -10.69
C VAL A 63 17.54 -4.86 -9.18
N GLY A 64 16.50 -4.29 -8.59
CA GLY A 64 16.52 -4.03 -7.16
C GLY A 64 17.33 -2.80 -6.78
N LEU A 65 17.64 -2.68 -5.49
CA LEU A 65 18.51 -1.62 -4.98
C LEU A 65 19.94 -1.84 -5.47
N TYR A 66 20.52 -0.83 -6.12
CA TYR A 66 21.83 -0.96 -6.73
C TYR A 66 22.92 -1.18 -5.65
N ALA A 67 23.72 -2.24 -5.78
CA ALA A 67 24.74 -2.60 -4.78
C ALA A 67 26.10 -1.86 -4.94
N GLY A 68 26.26 -1.02 -5.95
CA GLY A 68 27.52 -0.28 -6.17
C GLY A 68 27.69 0.95 -5.27
N LYS A 69 28.65 1.82 -5.59
CA LYS A 69 28.94 3.04 -4.80
C LYS A 69 27.67 3.87 -4.57
N LYS A 70 27.43 4.27 -3.32
CA LYS A 70 26.29 5.13 -2.94
C LYS A 70 26.28 6.48 -3.66
N SER A 71 27.45 7.03 -4.01
CA SER A 71 27.56 8.25 -4.80
C SER A 71 27.22 8.08 -6.29
N SER A 72 26.96 6.84 -6.75
CA SER A 72 26.65 6.59 -8.15
C SER A 72 25.23 7.03 -8.50
N LYS A 73 25.06 7.57 -9.70
CA LYS A 73 23.74 7.91 -10.26
C LYS A 73 22.77 6.73 -10.23
N LYS A 74 23.26 5.49 -10.40
CA LYS A 74 22.44 4.27 -10.37
C LYS A 74 21.87 3.99 -8.98
N PHE A 75 22.68 4.11 -7.93
CA PHE A 75 22.22 4.01 -6.53
C PHE A 75 21.09 5.00 -6.26
N ASN A 76 21.34 6.28 -6.54
CA ASN A 76 20.39 7.35 -6.29
C ASN A 76 19.04 7.13 -7.02
N ILE A 77 19.07 6.62 -8.26
CA ILE A 77 17.84 6.31 -9.00
C ILE A 77 17.10 5.13 -8.38
N SER A 78 17.79 4.04 -8.03
CA SER A 78 17.16 2.87 -7.40
C SER A 78 16.59 3.19 -6.02
N GLU A 79 17.29 4.00 -5.23
CA GLU A 79 16.82 4.48 -3.93
C GLU A 79 15.59 5.38 -4.10
N LYS A 80 15.62 6.32 -5.07
CA LYS A 80 14.48 7.21 -5.32
C LYS A 80 13.19 6.47 -5.68
N LYS A 81 13.29 5.35 -6.40
CA LYS A 81 12.13 4.49 -6.73
C LYS A 81 11.48 3.91 -5.46
N LEU A 82 12.30 3.41 -4.54
CA LEU A 82 11.82 2.91 -3.25
C LEU A 82 11.26 4.06 -2.39
N LEU A 83 11.98 5.18 -2.31
CA LEU A 83 11.55 6.33 -1.52
C LEU A 83 10.23 6.95 -2.02
N THR A 84 9.97 6.91 -3.32
CA THR A 84 8.68 7.34 -3.89
C THR A 84 7.53 6.53 -3.29
N GLN A 85 7.72 5.22 -3.13
CA GLN A 85 6.75 4.32 -2.50
C GLN A 85 6.67 4.50 -0.99
N LEU A 86 7.78 4.82 -0.32
CA LEU A 86 7.75 5.05 1.13
C LEU A 86 7.11 6.39 1.49
N SER A 87 7.35 7.44 0.71
CA SER A 87 6.80 8.78 0.98
C SER A 87 5.27 8.86 0.92
N LEU A 88 4.60 7.95 0.19
CA LEU A 88 3.13 7.93 0.16
C LEU A 88 2.54 7.47 1.49
N LEU A 89 3.33 6.75 2.30
CA LEU A 89 2.96 6.24 3.61
C LEU A 89 3.18 7.28 4.71
N ASP A 90 3.74 8.46 4.37
CA ASP A 90 3.86 9.55 5.32
C ASP A 90 2.48 9.91 5.87
N LYS A 91 2.36 9.88 7.20
CA LYS A 91 1.13 10.10 7.99
C LYS A 91 0.14 8.93 8.01
N TYR A 92 0.32 7.89 7.21
CA TYR A 92 -0.47 6.67 7.35
C TYR A 92 -0.18 6.00 8.70
N LYS A 93 -1.23 5.56 9.39
CA LYS A 93 -1.16 4.99 10.75
C LYS A 93 -1.44 3.49 10.82
N GLY A 94 -1.85 2.90 9.70
CA GLY A 94 -2.08 1.46 9.61
C GLY A 94 -0.77 0.68 9.45
N ASN A 95 -0.91 -0.62 9.22
CA ASN A 95 0.25 -1.50 9.09
C ASN A 95 0.78 -1.49 7.65
N VAL A 96 2.09 -1.63 7.49
CA VAL A 96 2.73 -1.68 6.18
C VAL A 96 3.66 -2.87 6.11
N PHE A 97 3.54 -3.66 5.05
CA PHE A 97 4.44 -4.77 4.75
C PHE A 97 4.97 -4.64 3.32
N PHE A 98 6.25 -4.94 3.14
CA PHE A 98 6.89 -5.06 1.84
C PHE A 98 7.41 -6.49 1.67
N VAL A 99 6.95 -7.14 0.60
CA VAL A 99 7.44 -8.43 0.15
C VAL A 99 8.35 -8.17 -1.05
N PRO A 100 9.57 -8.72 -1.10
CA PRO A 100 10.45 -8.56 -2.24
C PRO A 100 10.04 -9.48 -3.40
N GLY A 101 9.98 -8.93 -4.60
CA GLY A 101 9.72 -9.68 -5.84
C GLY A 101 11.01 -10.12 -6.53
N ASN A 102 10.87 -10.73 -7.70
CA ASN A 102 12.00 -11.27 -8.44
C ASN A 102 12.98 -10.17 -8.90
N HIS A 103 12.47 -8.98 -9.26
CA HIS A 103 13.33 -7.87 -9.65
C HIS A 103 14.06 -7.26 -8.45
N ASP A 104 13.46 -7.26 -7.26
CA ASP A 104 14.10 -6.75 -6.04
C ASP A 104 15.36 -7.55 -5.69
N TRP A 105 15.31 -8.87 -5.91
CA TRP A 105 16.44 -9.78 -5.70
C TRP A 105 17.47 -9.79 -6.83
N LYS A 106 17.15 -9.17 -7.98
CA LYS A 106 17.94 -9.33 -9.21
C LYS A 106 19.27 -8.57 -9.22
N SER A 107 19.58 -7.77 -8.19
CA SER A 107 20.96 -7.34 -7.90
C SER A 107 21.81 -8.45 -7.27
N GLY A 108 21.36 -9.71 -7.41
CA GLY A 108 22.13 -10.95 -7.33
C GLY A 108 22.25 -11.76 -8.64
N LYS A 109 21.91 -11.23 -9.85
CA LYS A 109 22.01 -11.89 -11.19
C LYS A 109 21.05 -13.09 -11.40
N ALA A 110 21.37 -14.08 -12.26
CA ALA A 110 20.43 -15.16 -12.65
C ALA A 110 19.80 -15.81 -11.39
N GLY A 111 18.48 -15.97 -11.34
CA GLY A 111 17.79 -16.32 -10.07
C GLY A 111 17.49 -15.10 -9.18
N GLY A 112 16.74 -14.12 -9.71
CA GLY A 112 16.04 -13.18 -8.84
C GLY A 112 14.82 -13.89 -8.26
N LEU A 113 15.05 -14.85 -7.35
CA LEU A 113 14.30 -16.11 -7.17
C LEU A 113 14.67 -17.19 -8.20
#